data_AF-A0A975XVM0-F1
#
_entry.id   AF-A0A975XVM0-F1
#
_cell.length_a   1.000
_cell.length_b   1.000
_cell.length_c   1.000
_cell.angle_alpha   90.00
_cell.angle_beta   90.00
_cell.angle_gamma   90.00
#
_symmetry.space_group_name_H-M   'P 1'
#
loop_
_entity.id
_entity.type
_entity.pdbx_description
1 polymer ?
#
loop_
_entity_poly.entity_id
_entity_poly.type
_entity_poly.pdbx_seq_one_letter_code
_entity_poly.pdbx_strand_id
1 'polypeptide(L)'
;MDNLLRGDAPLELYTWLRPDEELPNWNFQSGGPFAANLAAPAGGDPLLVQSYFAEYNLEFFRQRSFGHYPSRLHALFLFATRIDAENYRQKFPARVFGKQLTRVCTRGAYLCSYHDASWIEYLHLPHNMDLDTLGQLAQAYWSGTLVEEVGLSFMDQPWREVPVIEALFQGNLVATPAPYLSASLFPGLGAN
;
A
#
# COMPACT_ATOMS: atom_id res chain seq x y z
N MET A 1 13.74 -10.84 7.61
CA MET A 1 13.48 -9.70 8.52
C MET A 1 12.05 -9.85 9.01
N ASP A 2 11.73 -9.46 10.23
CA ASP A 2 10.32 -9.42 10.64
C ASP A 2 9.65 -8.24 9.91
N ASN A 3 8.81 -8.52 8.91
CA ASN A 3 8.07 -7.51 8.15
C ASN A 3 6.73 -7.16 8.81
N LEU A 4 6.50 -7.62 10.05
CA LEU A 4 5.35 -7.28 10.87
C LEU A 4 5.78 -6.45 12.08
N LEU A 5 5.08 -5.35 12.31
CA LEU A 5 5.21 -4.52 13.49
C LEU A 5 3.91 -4.47 14.26
N ARG A 6 4.03 -4.65 15.57
CA ARG A 6 2.96 -4.45 16.54
C ARG A 6 3.51 -3.57 17.65
N GLY A 7 2.81 -2.48 17.95
CA GLY A 7 3.23 -1.59 19.01
C GLY A 7 2.31 -0.39 19.14
N ASP A 8 2.75 0.57 19.93
CA ASP A 8 2.11 1.87 20.16
C ASP A 8 3.08 3.05 19.99
N ALA A 9 4.36 2.75 19.73
CA ALA A 9 5.39 3.72 19.43
C ALA A 9 5.05 4.51 18.15
N PRO A 10 5.27 5.84 18.10
CA PRO A 10 5.01 6.62 16.91
C PRO A 10 5.71 6.04 15.68
N LEU A 11 4.93 5.76 14.65
CA LEU A 11 5.39 5.26 13.36
C LEU A 11 4.93 6.25 12.28
N GLU A 12 5.89 6.75 11.50
CA GLU A 12 5.61 7.65 10.38
C GLU A 12 5.39 6.83 9.10
N LEU A 13 4.33 7.14 8.36
CA LEU A 13 3.97 6.52 7.08
C LEU A 13 3.52 7.62 6.11
N TYR A 14 3.31 7.25 4.84
CA TYR A 14 2.95 8.21 3.79
C TYR A 14 1.74 7.76 2.99
N THR A 15 0.93 8.70 2.51
CA THR A 15 -0.20 8.43 1.62
C THR A 15 -0.45 9.61 0.69
N TRP A 16 -1.05 9.33 -0.47
CA TRP A 16 -1.47 10.36 -1.42
C TRP A 16 -2.94 10.70 -1.18
N LEU A 17 -3.23 11.96 -0.83
CA LEU A 17 -4.59 12.45 -0.55
C LEU A 17 -4.92 13.67 -1.42
N ARG A 18 -6.17 13.83 -1.83
CA ARG A 18 -6.62 15.12 -2.39
C ARG A 18 -6.64 16.20 -1.29
N PRO A 19 -6.60 17.50 -1.65
CA PRO A 19 -6.56 18.59 -0.67
C PRO A 19 -7.69 18.55 0.38
N ASP A 20 -8.89 18.09 -0.02
CA ASP A 20 -10.08 18.01 0.83
C ASP A 20 -10.38 16.56 1.30
N GLU A 21 -9.48 15.61 1.03
CA GLU A 21 -9.65 14.21 1.40
C GLU A 21 -9.11 13.98 2.81
N GLU A 22 -10.01 13.63 3.73
CA GLU A 22 -9.62 13.19 5.07
C GLU A 22 -8.93 11.84 5.01
N LEU A 23 -8.11 11.54 6.01
CA LEU A 23 -7.59 10.19 6.16
C LEU A 23 -8.76 9.22 6.27
N PRO A 24 -8.72 8.09 5.57
CA PRO A 24 -9.76 7.08 5.71
C PRO A 24 -9.80 6.61 7.17
N ASN A 25 -10.79 7.11 7.92
CA ASN A 25 -11.19 6.57 9.20
C ASN A 25 -11.86 5.23 8.91
N TRP A 26 -11.06 4.18 8.74
CA TRP A 26 -11.62 2.90 8.37
C TRP A 26 -12.50 2.36 9.51
N ASN A 27 -13.80 2.26 9.24
CA ASN A 27 -14.77 1.51 10.03
C ASN A 27 -15.21 0.32 9.17
N PHE A 28 -15.36 -0.86 9.75
CA PHE A 28 -15.90 -2.04 9.07
C PHE A 28 -17.20 -1.75 8.30
N GLN A 29 -17.98 -0.77 8.75
CA GLN A 29 -19.22 -0.32 8.11
C GLN A 29 -19.04 0.61 6.88
N SER A 30 -17.88 1.23 6.68
CA SER A 30 -17.64 2.21 5.59
C SER A 30 -17.17 1.59 4.28
N GLY A 31 -16.97 0.27 4.22
CA GLY A 31 -16.44 -0.42 3.05
C GLY A 31 -14.93 -0.20 2.89
N GLY A 32 -14.18 -1.27 2.62
CA GLY A 32 -12.75 -1.17 2.32
C GLY A 32 -12.48 -0.46 0.98
N PRO A 33 -11.21 -0.15 0.66
CA PRO A 33 -10.82 0.43 -0.63
C PRO A 33 -11.27 -0.41 -1.84
N PHE A 34 -11.49 -1.71 -1.65
CA PHE A 34 -12.07 -2.61 -2.64
C PHE A 34 -13.57 -2.38 -2.92
N ALA A 35 -14.33 -1.93 -1.91
CA ALA A 35 -15.75 -1.63 -2.08
C ALA A 35 -15.98 -0.43 -3.02
N ALA A 36 -15.06 0.54 -3.02
CA ALA A 36 -15.11 1.69 -3.93
C ALA A 36 -14.84 1.30 -5.41
N ASN A 37 -13.99 0.29 -5.66
CA ASN A 37 -13.70 -0.22 -7.00
C ASN A 37 -14.79 -1.13 -7.57
N LEU A 38 -15.66 -1.70 -6.72
CA LEU A 38 -16.81 -2.51 -7.14
C LEU A 38 -17.98 -1.69 -7.71
N ALA A 39 -17.92 -0.34 -7.62
CA ALA A 39 -18.95 0.56 -8.12
C ALA A 39 -18.79 0.94 -9.62
N ALA A 40 -17.81 0.37 -10.34
CA ALA A 40 -17.65 0.57 -11.78
C ALA A 40 -18.73 -0.19 -12.58
N PRO A 41 -19.17 0.32 -13.75
CA PRO A 41 -20.44 -0.06 -14.37
C PRO A 41 -20.44 -1.50 -14.88
N ALA A 42 -21.64 -2.08 -14.94
CA ALA A 42 -21.96 -3.42 -15.40
C ALA A 42 -21.37 -3.73 -16.79
N GLY A 43 -20.16 -4.29 -16.79
CA GLY A 43 -19.44 -4.79 -17.94
C GLY A 43 -18.10 -5.26 -17.41
N GLY A 44 -17.95 -6.57 -17.19
CA GLY A 44 -16.85 -7.14 -16.42
C GLY A 44 -15.49 -6.58 -16.83
N ASP A 45 -14.97 -5.65 -16.03
CA ASP A 45 -13.64 -5.11 -16.21
C ASP A 45 -12.65 -6.25 -15.94
N PRO A 46 -11.80 -6.65 -16.91
CA PRO A 46 -10.79 -7.67 -16.69
C PRO A 46 -9.90 -7.37 -15.47
N LEU A 47 -9.68 -6.07 -15.17
CA LEU A 47 -8.94 -5.65 -13.98
C LEU A 47 -9.66 -6.02 -12.68
N LEU A 48 -10.99 -6.07 -12.67
CA LEU A 48 -11.76 -6.47 -11.49
C LEU A 48 -11.59 -7.96 -11.20
N VAL A 49 -11.63 -8.80 -12.23
CA VAL A 49 -11.43 -10.26 -12.09
C VAL A 49 -10.02 -10.56 -11.61
N GLN A 50 -9.01 -9.90 -12.20
CA GLN A 50 -7.61 -10.04 -11.79
C GLN A 50 -7.38 -9.55 -10.35
N SER A 51 -7.98 -8.41 -9.98
CA SER A 51 -7.91 -7.88 -8.62
C SER A 51 -8.56 -8.83 -7.62
N TYR A 52 -9.74 -9.36 -7.94
CA TYR A 52 -10.40 -10.37 -7.11
C TYR A 52 -9.52 -11.62 -6.95
N PHE A 53 -8.94 -12.11 -8.06
CA PHE A 53 -8.09 -13.29 -8.05
C PHE A 53 -6.85 -13.08 -7.14
N ALA A 54 -6.17 -11.95 -7.27
CA ALA A 54 -5.00 -11.65 -6.43
C ALA A 54 -5.37 -11.59 -4.95
N GLU A 55 -6.39 -10.80 -4.60
CA GLU A 55 -6.79 -10.60 -3.20
C GLU A 55 -7.36 -11.86 -2.56
N TYR A 56 -8.18 -12.61 -3.30
CA TYR A 56 -8.76 -13.87 -2.81
C TYR A 56 -7.65 -14.86 -2.45
N ASN A 57 -6.68 -15.07 -3.35
CA ASN A 57 -5.62 -16.04 -3.11
C ASN A 57 -4.69 -15.60 -1.97
N LEU A 58 -4.31 -14.33 -1.92
CA LEU A 58 -3.50 -13.81 -0.81
C LEU A 58 -4.21 -13.96 0.53
N GLU A 59 -5.50 -13.64 0.63
CA GLU A 59 -6.28 -13.81 1.86
C GLU A 59 -6.48 -15.29 2.21
N PHE A 60 -6.70 -16.16 1.23
CA PHE A 60 -6.83 -17.61 1.44
C PHE A 60 -5.61 -18.21 2.15
N PHE A 61 -4.41 -17.85 1.71
CA PHE A 61 -3.17 -18.31 2.34
C PHE A 61 -2.88 -17.58 3.65
N ARG A 62 -3.24 -16.28 3.75
CA ARG A 62 -3.08 -15.51 4.98
C ARG A 62 -3.83 -16.16 6.14
N GLN A 63 -5.09 -16.51 5.95
CA GLN A 63 -5.93 -17.10 7.00
C GLN A 63 -5.38 -18.42 7.55
N ARG A 64 -4.62 -19.17 6.74
CA ARG A 64 -4.07 -20.48 7.11
C ARG A 64 -2.72 -20.38 7.81
N SER A 65 -1.84 -19.52 7.31
CA SER A 65 -0.42 -19.53 7.71
C SER A 65 0.08 -18.19 8.27
N PHE A 66 -0.63 -17.09 7.98
CA PHE A 66 -0.21 -15.73 8.31
C PHE A 66 -1.32 -14.94 9.02
N GLY A 67 -2.16 -15.61 9.82
CA GLY A 67 -3.34 -15.01 10.45
C GLY A 67 -3.05 -13.83 11.38
N HIS A 68 -1.79 -13.69 11.81
CA HIS A 68 -1.29 -12.59 12.64
C HIS A 68 -0.95 -11.32 11.86
N TYR A 69 -0.88 -11.38 10.52
CA TYR A 69 -0.73 -10.23 9.64
C TYR A 69 -2.09 -9.54 9.42
N PRO A 70 -2.09 -8.20 9.22
CA PRO A 70 -3.30 -7.49 8.84
C PRO A 70 -3.82 -8.00 7.49
N SER A 71 -5.14 -8.16 7.38
CA SER A 71 -5.76 -8.53 6.10
C SER A 71 -5.72 -7.36 5.14
N ARG A 72 -5.26 -7.57 3.91
CA ARG A 72 -5.31 -6.58 2.82
C ARG A 72 -6.72 -6.06 2.55
N LEU A 73 -7.74 -6.89 2.77
CA LEU A 73 -9.14 -6.53 2.58
C LEU A 73 -9.63 -5.47 3.59
N HIS A 74 -8.93 -5.33 4.72
CA HIS A 74 -9.32 -4.49 5.86
C HIS A 74 -8.27 -3.46 6.25
N ALA A 75 -7.05 -3.58 5.75
CA ALA A 75 -5.96 -2.68 6.07
C ALA A 75 -6.04 -1.39 5.25
N LEU A 76 -5.50 -0.32 5.82
CA LEU A 76 -5.13 0.87 5.07
C LEU A 76 -3.84 0.59 4.31
N PHE A 77 -3.82 0.98 3.02
CA PHE A 77 -2.62 0.92 2.20
C PHE A 77 -1.88 2.24 2.30
N LEU A 78 -0.67 2.20 2.86
CA LEU A 78 0.22 3.34 3.02
C LEU A 78 1.58 3.00 2.40
N PHE A 79 2.49 3.95 2.37
CA PHE A 79 3.88 3.74 1.99
C PHE A 79 4.77 3.81 3.21
N ALA A 80 5.73 2.88 3.28
CA ALA A 80 6.70 2.83 4.38
C ALA A 80 7.57 4.10 4.42
N THR A 81 7.99 4.58 3.25
CA THR A 81 8.82 5.78 3.13
C THR A 81 8.29 6.75 2.07
N ARG A 82 8.82 7.99 2.11
CA ARG A 82 8.62 8.96 1.03
C ARG A 82 9.14 8.45 -0.31
N ILE A 83 10.24 7.68 -0.31
CA ILE A 83 10.85 7.15 -1.54
C ILE A 83 9.89 6.14 -2.19
N ASP A 84 9.30 5.24 -1.40
CA ASP A 84 8.30 4.28 -1.89
C ASP A 84 7.09 4.98 -2.51
N ALA A 85 6.59 6.04 -1.85
CA ALA A 85 5.46 6.82 -2.35
C ALA A 85 5.77 7.54 -3.68
N GLU A 86 7.00 8.02 -3.84
CA GLU A 86 7.50 8.66 -5.07
C GLU A 86 7.71 7.64 -6.19
N ASN A 87 8.28 6.47 -5.89
CA ASN A 87 8.39 5.35 -6.84
C ASN A 87 7.02 4.92 -7.34
N TYR A 88 6.03 4.80 -6.43
CA TYR A 88 4.65 4.51 -6.79
C TYR A 88 4.05 5.58 -7.72
N ARG A 89 4.31 6.87 -7.46
CA ARG A 89 3.86 7.95 -8.33
C ARG A 89 4.45 7.85 -9.74
N GLN A 90 5.74 7.54 -9.85
CA GLN A 90 6.40 7.38 -11.15
C GLN A 90 5.80 6.21 -11.93
N LYS A 91 5.48 5.11 -11.25
CA LYS A 91 4.90 3.91 -11.85
C LYS A 91 3.43 4.09 -12.23
N PHE A 92 2.65 4.77 -11.39
CA PHE A 92 1.21 4.95 -11.56
C PHE A 92 0.76 6.41 -11.46
N PRO A 93 1.22 7.29 -12.37
CA PRO A 93 0.96 8.72 -12.28
C PRO A 93 -0.53 9.07 -12.28
N ALA A 94 -1.35 8.32 -13.01
CA ALA A 94 -2.80 8.52 -13.06
C ALA A 94 -3.50 8.25 -11.71
N ARG A 95 -2.99 7.33 -10.89
CA ARG A 95 -3.60 6.96 -9.59
C ARG A 95 -3.40 8.02 -8.50
N VAL A 96 -2.39 8.88 -8.68
CA VAL A 96 -2.02 9.94 -7.75
C VAL A 96 -2.22 11.35 -8.32
N PHE A 97 -2.77 11.44 -9.54
CA PHE A 97 -3.04 12.73 -10.17
C PHE A 97 -3.99 13.58 -9.31
N GLY A 98 -3.59 14.84 -9.08
CA GLY A 98 -4.34 15.78 -8.23
C GLY A 98 -4.27 15.50 -6.72
N LYS A 99 -3.43 14.54 -6.28
CA LYS A 99 -3.19 14.24 -4.88
C LYS A 99 -1.86 14.85 -4.42
N GLN A 100 -1.77 15.12 -3.12
CA GLN A 100 -0.57 15.58 -2.44
C GLN A 100 -0.05 14.48 -1.53
N LEU A 101 1.28 14.40 -1.41
CA LEU A 101 1.92 13.43 -0.52
C LEU A 101 1.81 13.92 0.92
N THR A 102 1.01 13.22 1.70
CA THR A 102 0.75 13.52 3.10
C THR A 102 1.49 12.54 3.98
N ARG A 103 2.23 13.09 4.95
CA ARG A 103 2.83 12.30 6.03
C ARG A 103 1.79 12.07 7.12
N VAL A 104 1.69 10.83 7.58
CA VAL A 104 0.80 10.41 8.66
C VAL A 104 1.61 9.78 9.78
N CYS A 105 1.12 9.89 11.01
CA CYS A 105 1.73 9.29 12.18
C CYS A 105 0.71 8.46 12.94
N THR A 106 1.14 7.33 13.50
CA THR A 106 0.28 6.48 14.33
C THR A 106 -0.12 7.18 15.62
N ARG A 107 -1.31 6.83 16.11
CA ARG A 107 -1.82 7.27 17.40
C ARG A 107 -2.35 6.07 18.19
N GLY A 108 -1.58 5.66 19.19
CA GLY A 108 -1.91 4.50 20.02
C GLY A 108 -1.54 3.17 19.35
N ALA A 109 -2.15 2.08 19.83
CA ALA A 109 -1.83 0.74 19.37
C ALA A 109 -2.13 0.55 17.87
N TYR A 110 -1.22 -0.13 17.19
CA TYR A 110 -1.32 -0.48 15.78
C TYR A 110 -0.74 -1.86 15.47
N LEU A 111 -1.14 -2.33 14.28
CA LEU A 111 -0.54 -3.45 13.57
C LEU A 111 -0.17 -2.96 12.16
N CYS A 112 1.06 -3.19 11.74
CA CYS A 112 1.56 -2.75 10.44
C CYS A 112 2.40 -3.85 9.82
N SER A 113 2.21 -4.18 8.55
CA SER A 113 3.12 -5.07 7.84
C SER A 113 3.58 -4.50 6.51
N TYR A 114 4.81 -4.81 6.12
CA TYR A 114 5.43 -4.30 4.90
C TYR A 114 5.53 -5.38 3.84
N HIS A 115 5.17 -5.01 2.61
CA HIS A 115 5.16 -5.91 1.48
C HIS A 115 5.58 -5.19 0.20
N ASP A 116 6.19 -5.91 -0.74
CA ASP A 116 6.47 -5.39 -2.06
C ASP A 116 5.19 -5.42 -2.91
N ALA A 117 4.69 -4.26 -3.32
CA ALA A 117 3.48 -4.13 -4.13
C ALA A 117 3.61 -4.80 -5.52
N SER A 118 4.84 -5.03 -5.98
CA SER A 118 5.15 -5.69 -7.25
C SER A 118 4.55 -7.11 -7.32
N TRP A 119 4.37 -7.80 -6.19
CA TRP A 119 3.68 -9.10 -6.14
C TRP A 119 2.25 -9.02 -6.70
N ILE A 120 1.53 -7.94 -6.40
CA ILE A 120 0.15 -7.74 -6.86
C ILE A 120 0.12 -7.53 -8.38
N GLU A 121 1.09 -6.79 -8.91
CA GLU A 121 1.22 -6.57 -10.34
C GLU A 121 1.55 -7.86 -11.08
N TYR A 122 2.44 -8.69 -10.51
CA TYR A 122 2.73 -10.01 -11.06
C TYR A 122 1.49 -10.91 -11.07
N LEU A 123 0.68 -10.90 -10.00
CA LEU A 123 -0.57 -11.66 -9.91
C LEU A 123 -1.66 -11.15 -10.87
N HIS A 124 -1.57 -9.90 -11.35
CA HIS A 124 -2.47 -9.35 -12.36
C HIS A 124 -2.07 -9.72 -13.80
N LEU A 125 -0.86 -10.24 -14.02
CA LEU A 125 -0.45 -10.66 -15.36
C LEU A 125 -1.34 -11.82 -15.84
N PRO A 126 -1.63 -11.90 -17.16
CA PRO A 126 -2.49 -12.92 -17.73
C PRO A 126 -1.74 -14.25 -17.91
N HIS A 127 -1.30 -14.86 -16.80
CA HIS A 127 -0.74 -16.21 -16.79
C HIS A 127 -1.62 -17.18 -16.02
N ASN A 128 -1.45 -18.48 -16.32
CA ASN A 128 -2.10 -19.54 -15.57
C ASN A 128 -1.15 -19.99 -14.47
N MET A 129 -1.60 -19.92 -13.22
CA MET A 129 -0.88 -20.46 -12.07
C MET A 129 -1.68 -21.61 -11.47
N ASP A 130 -0.98 -22.68 -11.10
CA ASP A 130 -1.55 -23.70 -10.24
C ASP A 130 -1.56 -23.25 -8.77
N LEU A 131 -2.24 -24.03 -7.93
CA LEU A 131 -2.40 -23.71 -6.52
C LEU A 131 -1.06 -23.76 -5.75
N ASP A 132 -0.13 -24.61 -6.17
CA ASP A 132 1.18 -24.75 -5.53
C ASP A 132 2.03 -23.50 -5.80
N THR A 133 2.03 -23.01 -7.04
CA THR A 133 2.68 -21.74 -7.41
C THR A 133 2.05 -20.58 -6.65
N LEU A 134 0.72 -20.50 -6.58
CA LEU A 134 0.02 -19.48 -5.80
C LEU A 134 0.40 -19.53 -4.31
N GLY A 135 0.58 -20.73 -3.76
CA GLY A 135 1.03 -20.91 -2.38
C GLY A 135 2.45 -20.37 -2.15
N GLN A 136 3.36 -20.61 -3.09
CA GLN A 136 4.73 -20.08 -3.02
C GLN A 136 4.76 -18.55 -3.14
N LEU A 137 4.00 -17.99 -4.07
CA LEU A 137 3.90 -16.53 -4.23
C LEU A 137 3.27 -15.87 -3.00
N ALA A 138 2.21 -16.45 -2.46
CA ALA A 138 1.58 -15.93 -1.25
C ALA A 138 2.51 -16.05 -0.04
N GLN A 139 3.26 -17.15 0.09
CA GLN A 139 4.27 -17.31 1.13
C GLN A 139 5.33 -16.20 1.02
N ALA A 140 5.88 -15.97 -0.17
CA ALA A 140 6.88 -14.92 -0.40
C ALA A 140 6.34 -13.51 -0.10
N TYR A 141 5.12 -13.21 -0.56
CA TYR A 141 4.43 -11.96 -0.27
C TYR A 141 4.29 -11.75 1.24
N TRP A 142 3.71 -12.72 1.96
CA TRP A 142 3.44 -12.57 3.39
C TRP A 142 4.70 -12.56 4.26
N SER A 143 5.77 -13.27 3.86
CA SER A 143 7.07 -13.21 4.53
C SER A 143 7.88 -11.94 4.26
N GLY A 144 7.36 -11.02 3.43
CA GLY A 144 8.02 -9.76 3.10
C GLY A 144 9.23 -9.92 2.17
N THR A 145 9.29 -11.03 1.43
CA THR A 145 10.31 -11.26 0.39
C THR A 145 10.06 -10.31 -0.76
N LEU A 146 11.10 -9.70 -1.32
CA LEU A 146 10.97 -8.82 -2.48
C LEU A 146 10.82 -9.65 -3.75
N VAL A 147 10.11 -9.15 -4.77
CA VAL A 147 9.95 -9.93 -6.01
C VAL A 147 11.30 -10.19 -6.70
N GLU A 148 12.20 -9.21 -6.64
CA GLU A 148 13.55 -9.34 -7.21
C GLU A 148 14.38 -10.46 -6.58
N GLU A 149 14.11 -10.82 -5.31
CA GLU A 149 14.82 -11.89 -4.60
C GLU A 149 14.41 -13.29 -5.09
N VAL A 150 13.18 -13.43 -5.60
CA VAL A 150 12.65 -14.71 -6.10
C VAL A 150 13.03 -14.95 -7.56
N GLY A 151 13.23 -13.88 -8.35
CA GLY A 151 13.67 -14.00 -9.75
C GLY A 151 12.60 -14.57 -10.67
N LEU A 152 11.38 -14.04 -10.60
CA LEU A 152 10.26 -14.47 -11.43
C LEU A 152 10.49 -14.24 -12.92
N SER A 153 9.77 -14.99 -13.74
CA SER A 153 9.68 -14.77 -15.19
C SER A 153 8.23 -14.63 -15.65
N PHE A 154 8.05 -13.96 -16.78
CA PHE A 154 6.79 -13.88 -17.50
C PHE A 154 7.08 -13.91 -19.00
N MET A 155 6.40 -14.80 -19.74
CA MET A 155 6.64 -15.03 -21.17
C MET A 155 8.14 -15.26 -21.51
N ASP A 156 8.79 -16.13 -20.74
CA ASP A 156 10.22 -16.48 -20.85
C ASP A 156 11.20 -15.30 -20.70
N GLN A 157 10.73 -14.16 -20.21
CA GLN A 157 11.57 -13.02 -19.87
C GLN A 157 11.65 -12.84 -18.34
N PRO A 158 12.81 -12.46 -17.79
CA PRO A 158 12.91 -12.07 -16.39
C PRO A 158 11.94 -10.93 -16.09
N TRP A 159 11.09 -11.12 -15.08
CA TRP A 159 10.18 -10.08 -14.62
C TRP A 159 10.89 -9.23 -13.58
N ARG A 160 11.03 -7.93 -13.87
CA ARG A 160 11.74 -6.98 -13.01
C ARG A 160 10.96 -5.70 -12.93
N GLU A 161 10.69 -5.29 -11.70
CA GLU A 161 10.04 -4.04 -11.38
C GLU A 161 10.81 -3.33 -10.27
N VAL A 162 10.75 -2.00 -10.25
CA VAL A 162 11.25 -1.23 -9.12
C VAL A 162 10.35 -1.53 -7.92
N PRO A 163 10.88 -2.03 -6.80
CA PRO A 163 10.06 -2.35 -5.65
C PRO A 163 9.40 -1.09 -5.08
N VAL A 164 8.15 -1.25 -4.68
CA VAL A 164 7.39 -0.23 -3.97
C VAL A 164 6.89 -0.88 -2.69
N ILE A 165 7.44 -0.46 -1.55
CA ILE A 165 7.06 -1.04 -0.27
C ILE A 165 5.75 -0.41 0.21
N GLU A 166 4.68 -1.21 0.14
CA GLU A 166 3.40 -0.89 0.76
C GLU A 166 3.40 -1.30 2.24
N ALA A 167 2.70 -0.51 3.04
CA ALA A 167 2.43 -0.77 4.44
C ALA A 167 0.94 -1.06 4.60
N LEU A 168 0.61 -2.29 4.99
CA LEU A 168 -0.74 -2.69 5.41
C LEU A 168 -0.92 -2.30 6.87
N PHE A 169 -1.76 -1.31 7.12
CA PHE A 169 -1.89 -0.69 8.43
C PHE A 169 -3.28 -0.89 9.04
N GLN A 170 -3.32 -1.24 10.32
CA GLN A 170 -4.51 -1.25 11.17
C GLN A 170 -4.22 -0.47 12.46
N GLY A 171 -5.05 0.53 12.75
CA GLY A 171 -4.90 1.41 13.91
C GLY A 171 -5.42 2.79 13.60
N ASN A 172 -5.09 3.76 14.46
CA ASN A 172 -5.46 5.16 14.24
C ASN A 172 -4.27 5.94 13.67
N LEU A 173 -4.55 6.82 12.72
CA LEU A 173 -3.58 7.71 12.11
C LEU A 173 -4.00 9.16 12.33
N VAL A 174 -3.00 10.03 12.36
CA VAL A 174 -3.20 11.46 12.24
C VAL A 174 -2.31 12.02 11.17
N ALA A 175 -2.85 12.93 10.36
CA ALA A 175 -2.04 13.69 9.42
C ALA A 175 -1.10 14.58 10.24
N THR A 176 0.20 14.48 9.99
CA THR A 176 1.14 15.41 10.59
C THR A 176 1.10 16.67 9.72
N PRO A 177 0.72 17.84 10.26
CA PRO A 177 0.79 19.07 9.47
C PRO A 177 2.20 19.21 8.91
N ALA A 178 2.29 19.61 7.63
CA ALA A 178 3.58 20.01 7.07
C ALA A 178 4.23 20.99 8.06
N PRO A 179 5.53 20.87 8.37
CA PRO A 179 6.17 21.88 9.19
C PRO A 179 5.87 23.22 8.51
N TYR A 180 5.18 24.11 9.23
CA TYR A 180 5.08 25.50 8.81
C TYR A 180 6.52 25.93 8.55
N LEU A 181 6.86 26.18 7.27
CA LEU A 181 8.00 27.03 6.99
C LEU A 181 7.64 28.34 7.66
N SER A 182 8.16 28.55 8.87
CA SER A 182 8.10 29.84 9.53
C SER A 182 8.77 30.79 8.57
N ALA A 183 7.97 31.55 7.81
CA ALA A 183 8.42 32.72 7.09
C ALA A 183 8.76 33.76 8.15
N SER A 184 9.90 33.55 8.81
CA SER A 184 10.42 34.36 9.88
C SER A 184 11.91 34.35 9.68
N LEU A 185 12.37 35.23 8.80
CA LEU A 185 13.67 35.92 8.79
C LEU A 185 13.80 36.69 7.46
N PHE A 186 13.00 37.75 7.30
CA PHE A 186 13.49 38.94 6.61
C PHE A 186 13.89 39.92 7.70
N PRO A 187 15.19 40.09 8.00
CA PRO A 187 15.63 41.16 8.88
C PRO A 187 15.64 42.47 8.08
N GLY A 188 14.79 43.40 8.51
CA GLY A 188 15.03 44.84 8.40
C GLY A 188 14.96 45.48 7.02
N LEU A 189 13.88 46.22 6.77
CA LEU A 189 14.01 47.56 6.20
C LEU A 189 13.15 48.49 7.07
N GLY A 190 13.86 49.18 7.96
CA GLY A 190 13.31 50.23 8.81
C GLY A 190 12.86 51.41 7.97
N ALA A 191 11.88 52.11 8.53
CA ALA A 191 11.48 53.44 8.13
C ALA A 191 12.69 54.39 8.02
N ASN A 192 12.77 55.09 6.90
CA ASN A 192 13.01 56.53 6.80
C ASN A 192 12.61 57.00 5.41
#